data_AF-A0A7Z0TJN9-F1
#
_entry.id   AF-A0A7Z0TJN9-F1
#
_cell.length_a   1.000
_cell.length_b   1.000
_cell.length_c   1.000
_cell.angle_alpha   90.00
_cell.angle_beta   90.00
_cell.angle_gamma   90.00
#
_symmetry.space_group_name_H-M   'P 1'
#
loop_
_entity.id
_entity.type
_entity.pdbx_description
1 polymer ?
#
loop_
_entity_poly.entity_id
_entity_poly.type
_entity_poly.pdbx_seq_one_letter_code
_entity_poly.pdbx_strand_id
1 'polypeptide(L)'
;TEALPRVCGRGTGHRDEFGYTLAGALASLGATREEALFVGETPAHLAAARAAGVPFLGHARSEVRERQLLESGAEHLVGSLKFVLDALTGAAGRAPVTPC
;
A
#
# COMPACT_ATOMS: atom_id res chain seq x y z
N THR A 1 -13.89 -15.09 -14.06
CA THR A 1 -12.42 -15.14 -13.92
C THR A 1 -12.05 -14.26 -12.75
N GLU A 2 -11.84 -14.85 -11.58
CA GLU A 2 -11.41 -14.08 -10.41
C GLU A 2 -10.05 -13.46 -10.73
N ALA A 3 -10.04 -12.14 -10.92
CA ALA A 3 -8.80 -11.40 -11.14
C ALA A 3 -8.03 -11.44 -9.82
N LEU A 4 -7.07 -12.37 -9.72
CA LEU A 4 -6.17 -12.43 -8.59
C LEU A 4 -5.56 -11.03 -8.35
N PRO A 5 -5.41 -10.59 -7.08
CA PRO A 5 -4.81 -9.31 -6.78
C PRO A 5 -3.43 -9.22 -7.43
N ARG A 6 -3.23 -8.21 -8.29
CA ARG A 6 -1.98 -8.01 -9.02
C ARG A 6 -1.00 -7.28 -8.13
N VAL A 7 0.17 -7.87 -7.90
CA VAL A 7 1.21 -7.30 -7.03
C VAL A 7 2.35 -6.76 -7.90
N CYS A 8 2.57 -5.44 -7.88
CA CYS A 8 3.80 -4.83 -8.39
C CYS A 8 4.70 -4.42 -7.22
N GLY A 9 5.96 -4.82 -7.28
CA GLY A 9 7.00 -4.45 -6.34
C GLY A 9 8.23 -3.92 -7.06
N ARG A 10 9.25 -3.54 -6.31
CA ARG A 10 10.55 -3.20 -6.89
C ARG A 10 11.13 -4.41 -7.63
N GLY A 11 11.14 -4.34 -8.96
CA GLY A 11 11.70 -5.39 -9.84
C GLY A 11 10.66 -6.21 -10.60
N THR A 12 9.35 -6.02 -10.37
CA THR A 12 8.29 -6.62 -11.19
C THR A 12 7.59 -5.53 -12.02
N GLY A 13 7.75 -5.58 -13.34
CA GLY A 13 7.14 -4.61 -14.29
C GLY A 13 8.04 -4.25 -15.48
N HIS A 14 7.47 -3.58 -16.48
CA HIS A 14 8.19 -3.05 -17.66
C HIS A 14 9.01 -1.81 -17.27
N ARG A 15 10.13 -2.07 -16.61
CA ARG A 15 10.97 -1.07 -15.95
C ARG A 15 11.46 0.04 -16.87
N ASP A 16 11.83 -0.33 -18.09
CA ASP A 16 12.28 0.59 -19.14
C ASP A 16 11.14 1.46 -19.70
N GLU A 17 9.89 1.04 -19.49
CA GLU A 17 8.69 1.70 -19.99
C GLU A 17 8.05 2.65 -18.95
N PHE A 18 8.09 2.29 -17.66
CA PHE A 18 7.31 3.00 -16.62
C PHE A 18 8.12 3.61 -15.46
N GLY A 19 9.41 3.29 -15.32
CA GLY A 19 10.29 3.87 -14.29
C GLY A 19 10.01 3.43 -12.84
N TYR A 20 10.84 3.88 -11.89
CA TYR A 20 10.74 3.56 -10.45
C TYR A 20 9.83 4.53 -9.68
N THR A 21 8.61 4.72 -10.16
CA THR A 21 7.61 5.58 -9.51
C THR A 21 6.35 4.78 -9.19
N LEU A 22 5.60 5.23 -8.18
CA LEU A 22 4.31 4.61 -7.85
C LEU A 22 3.32 4.72 -9.01
N ALA A 23 3.31 5.86 -9.72
CA ALA A 23 2.52 6.04 -10.93
C ALA A 23 2.90 5.06 -12.05
N GLY A 24 4.19 4.80 -12.23
CA GLY A 24 4.69 3.80 -13.17
C GLY A 24 4.26 2.37 -12.81
N ALA A 25 4.29 2.04 -11.52
CA ALA A 25 3.81 0.75 -11.04
C ALA A 25 2.30 0.56 -11.30
N LEU A 26 1.47 1.60 -11.09
CA LEU A 26 0.04 1.54 -11.43
C LEU A 26 -0.18 1.33 -12.93
N ALA A 27 0.52 2.09 -13.77
CA ALA A 27 0.43 1.98 -15.22
C ALA A 27 0.83 0.57 -15.70
N SER A 28 1.91 0.01 -15.15
CA SER A 28 2.35 -1.37 -15.41
C SER A 28 1.32 -2.42 -15.01
N LEU A 29 0.49 -2.15 -14.00
CA LEU A 29 -0.57 -3.06 -13.57
C LEU A 29 -1.86 -2.91 -14.38
N GLY A 30 -2.01 -1.81 -15.12
CA GLY A 30 -3.28 -1.37 -15.69
C GLY A 30 -4.32 -1.05 -14.61
N ALA A 31 -3.87 -0.66 -13.41
CA ALA A 31 -4.73 -0.39 -12.27
C ALA A 31 -4.96 1.11 -12.09
N THR A 32 -6.16 1.48 -11.63
CA THR A 32 -6.41 2.85 -11.19
C THR A 32 -5.89 3.07 -9.77
N ARG A 33 -5.70 4.35 -9.41
CA ARG A 33 -5.30 4.76 -8.06
C ARG A 33 -6.33 4.41 -6.99
N GLU A 34 -7.61 4.31 -7.35
CA GLU A 34 -8.70 3.90 -6.45
C GLU A 34 -8.72 2.39 -6.18
N GLU A 35 -8.17 1.58 -7.10
CA GLU A 35 -8.09 0.12 -7.00
C GLU A 35 -6.79 -0.37 -6.35
N ALA A 36 -5.88 0.54 -6.03
CA ALA A 36 -4.55 0.22 -5.53
C ALA A 36 -4.36 0.64 -4.08
N LEU A 37 -3.61 -0.18 -3.33
CA LEU A 37 -3.11 0.15 -1.99
C LEU A 37 -1.60 0.11 -2.02
N PHE A 38 -0.94 1.21 -1.62
CA PHE A 38 0.50 1.23 -1.48
C PHE A 38 0.91 0.91 -0.04
N VAL A 39 1.72 -0.14 0.13
CA VAL A 39 2.25 -0.55 1.43
C VAL A 39 3.72 -0.13 1.53
N GLY A 40 4.07 0.65 2.55
CA GLY A 40 5.43 1.16 2.72
C GLY A 40 5.83 1.37 4.17
N GLU A 41 7.14 1.42 4.41
CA GLU A 41 7.72 1.48 5.77
C GLU A 41 8.41 2.79 6.13
N THR A 42 8.36 3.81 5.26
CA THR A 42 9.13 5.05 5.44
C THR A 42 8.29 6.29 5.17
N PRO A 43 8.64 7.45 5.75
CA PRO A 43 8.04 8.74 5.40
C PRO A 43 8.12 9.08 3.91
N ALA A 44 9.21 8.68 3.23
CA ALA A 44 9.35 8.87 1.78
C ALA A 44 8.31 8.06 0.99
N HIS A 45 7.93 6.86 1.46
CA HIS A 45 6.85 6.09 0.84
C HIS A 45 5.50 6.79 1.01
N LEU A 46 5.22 7.38 2.17
CA LEU A 46 4.00 8.15 2.39
C LEU A 46 3.94 9.37 1.45
N ALA A 47 5.05 10.09 1.30
CA ALA A 47 5.13 11.22 0.36
C ALA A 47 4.87 10.77 -1.09
N ALA A 48 5.43 9.63 -1.51
CA ALA A 48 5.20 9.06 -2.84
C ALA A 48 3.74 8.64 -3.04
N ALA A 49 3.10 8.07 -2.01
CA ALA A 49 1.69 7.70 -2.03
C ALA A 49 0.80 8.93 -2.27
N ARG A 50 1.04 9.99 -1.50
CA ARG A 50 0.32 11.27 -1.61
C ARG A 50 0.52 11.90 -2.99
N ALA A 51 1.76 11.94 -3.48
CA ALA A 51 2.07 12.49 -4.80
C ALA A 51 1.37 11.73 -5.94
N ALA A 52 1.19 10.41 -5.80
CA ALA A 52 0.47 9.59 -6.77
C ALA A 52 -1.06 9.54 -6.52
N GLY A 53 -1.55 10.09 -5.40
CA GLY A 53 -2.96 10.04 -5.00
C GLY A 53 -3.46 8.62 -4.71
N VAL A 54 -2.60 7.75 -4.16
CA VAL A 54 -2.92 6.35 -3.84
C VAL A 54 -3.07 6.19 -2.32
N PRO A 55 -4.07 5.42 -1.85
CA PRO A 55 -4.17 5.02 -0.45
C PRO A 55 -2.86 4.40 0.08
N PHE A 56 -2.46 4.78 1.30
CA PHE A 56 -1.23 4.32 1.93
C PHE A 56 -1.51 3.49 3.18
N LEU A 57 -0.81 2.36 3.31
CA LEU A 57 -0.74 1.57 4.53
C LEU A 57 0.71 1.49 5.02
N GLY A 58 0.95 2.03 6.21
CA GLY A 58 2.24 1.94 6.87
C GLY A 58 2.50 0.53 7.38
N HIS A 59 3.67 -0.03 7.09
CA HIS A 59 4.13 -1.26 7.73
C HIS A 59 5.35 -0.96 8.60
N ALA A 60 5.20 -1.14 9.92
CA ALA A 60 6.27 -0.90 10.88
C ALA A 60 6.29 -2.01 11.92
N ARG A 61 7.48 -2.51 12.26
CA ARG A 61 7.68 -3.60 13.23
C ARG A 61 8.37 -3.13 14.52
N SER A 62 8.44 -1.82 14.70
CA SER A 62 9.17 -1.16 15.79
C SER A 62 8.49 0.16 16.11
N GLU A 63 8.34 0.45 17.39
CA GLU A 63 7.75 1.70 17.91
C GLU A 63 8.44 2.95 17.34
N VAL A 64 9.74 2.88 17.04
CA VAL A 64 10.49 4.00 16.44
C VAL A 64 9.99 4.29 15.03
N ARG A 65 9.77 3.25 14.22
CA ARG A 65 9.29 3.39 12.84
C ARG A 65 7.81 3.77 12.79
N GLU A 66 7.01 3.22 13.70
CA GLU A 66 5.61 3.60 13.86
C GLU A 66 5.49 5.09 14.17
N ARG A 67 6.26 5.57 15.14
CA ARG A 67 6.27 7.00 15.51
C ARG A 67 6.66 7.89 14.35
N GLN A 68 7.73 7.55 13.62
CA GLN A 68 8.15 8.32 12.43
C GLN A 68 7.05 8.40 11.36
N LEU A 69 6.33 7.31 11.11
CA LEU A 69 5.23 7.28 10.15
C LEU A 69 4.03 8.11 10.64
N LEU A 70 3.66 7.97 11.91
CA LEU A 70 2.59 8.75 12.54
C LEU A 70 2.89 10.25 12.52
N GLU A 71 4.11 10.65 12.88
CA GLU A 71 4.56 12.06 12.83
C GLU A 71 4.59 12.63 11.42
N SER A 72 4.77 11.78 10.41
CA SER A 72 4.68 12.16 8.98
C SER A 72 3.23 12.26 8.48
N GLY A 73 2.25 11.90 9.32
CA GLY A 73 0.83 11.93 9.04
C GLY A 73 0.30 10.66 8.36
N ALA A 74 0.91 9.49 8.60
CA ALA A 74 0.31 8.22 8.21
C ALA A 74 -0.90 7.92 9.12
N GLU A 75 -2.05 7.62 8.52
CA GLU A 75 -3.30 7.38 9.24
C GLU A 75 -3.50 5.90 9.60
N HIS A 76 -2.97 4.99 8.78
CA HIS A 76 -3.12 3.55 8.95
C HIS A 76 -1.75 2.87 9.00
N LEU A 77 -1.53 2.09 10.06
CA LEU A 77 -0.32 1.31 10.25
C LEU A 77 -0.66 -0.13 10.66
N VAL A 78 0.17 -1.07 10.23
CA VAL A 78 0.11 -2.49 10.65
C VAL A 78 1.48 -2.99 11.08
N GLY A 79 1.47 -3.77 12.17
CA GLY A 79 2.64 -4.47 12.70
C GLY A 79 3.08 -5.68 11.88
N SER A 80 2.21 -6.16 10.99
CA SER A 80 2.44 -7.37 10.20
C SER A 80 1.56 -7.38 8.96
N LEU A 81 2.11 -7.80 7.82
CA LEU A 81 1.33 -8.03 6.59
C LEU A 81 0.36 -9.21 6.69
N LYS A 82 0.46 -10.03 7.74
CA LYS A 82 -0.52 -11.10 7.99
C LYS A 82 -1.93 -10.53 8.11
N PHE A 83 -2.12 -9.37 8.75
CA PHE A 83 -3.42 -8.72 8.87
C PHE A 83 -4.03 -8.38 7.50
N VAL A 84 -3.20 -7.94 6.56
CA VAL A 84 -3.62 -7.65 5.18
C VAL A 84 -4.00 -8.94 4.46
N LEU A 85 -3.19 -9.98 4.61
CA LEU A 85 -3.47 -11.29 3.99
C LEU A 85 -4.76 -11.92 4.54
N ASP A 86 -5.00 -11.85 5.85
CA ASP A 86 -6.23 -12.38 6.46
C ASP A 86 -7.47 -11.61 5.96
N ALA A 87 -7.36 -10.29 5.76
CA ALA A 87 -8.43 -9.47 5.19
C ALA A 87 -8.73 -9.83 3.73
N LEU A 88 -7.70 -10.08 2.92
CA LEU A 88 -7.85 -10.45 1.51
C LEU A 88 -8.35 -11.88 1.31
N THR A 89 -7.98 -12.81 2.20
CA THR A 89 -8.40 -14.22 2.13
C THR A 89 -9.74 -14.48 2.83
N GLY A 90 -10.37 -13.45 3.38
CA GLY A 90 -11.66 -13.56 4.08
C GLY A 90 -11.60 -14.29 5.43
N ALA A 91 -10.39 -14.56 5.93
CA ALA A 91 -10.18 -15.15 7.26
C ALA A 91 -10.45 -14.14 8.39
N ALA A 92 -10.30 -12.84 8.11
CA ALA A 92 -10.81 -11.78 8.96
C ALA A 92 -12.21 -11.38 8.47
N GLY A 93 -13.24 -11.85 9.18
CA GLY A 93 -14.63 -11.49 8.89
C GLY A 93 -14.79 -9.98 8.70
N ARG A 94 -15.51 -9.60 7.65
CA ARG A 94 -15.82 -8.21 7.25
C ARG A 94 -16.27 -7.38 8.46
N ALA A 95 -15.36 -6.64 9.07
CA ALA A 95 -15.71 -5.62 10.05
C ALA A 95 -16.20 -4.38 9.29
N PRO A 96 -17.39 -3.83 9.61
CA PRO A 96 -17.85 -2.60 9.01
C PRO A 96 -16.90 -1.46 9.40
N VAL A 97 -16.35 -0.77 8.40
CA VAL A 97 -15.67 0.51 8.61
C VAL A 97 -16.78 1.55 8.80
N THR A 98 -16.90 2.08 10.01
CA THR A 98 -17.76 3.24 10.27
C THR A 98 -16.91 4.49 10.08
N PRO A 99 -17.20 5.37 9.11
CA PRO A 99 -16.54 6.66 9.03
C PRO A 99 -16.96 7.53 10.22
N CYS A 100 -15.99 8.24 10.79
CA CYS A 100 -16.16 9.19 11.89
C CYS A 100 -17.08 10.37 11.53
#